data_AF-A0A4Y7ZLD5-F1
#
_entry.id   AF-A0A4Y7ZLD5-F1
#
_cell.length_a   1.000
_cell.length_b   1.000
_cell.length_c   1.000
_cell.angle_alpha   90.00
_cell.angle_beta   90.00
_cell.angle_gamma   90.00
#
_symmetry.space_group_name_H-M   'P 1'
#
loop_
_entity.id
_entity.type
_entity.pdbx_description
1 polymer ?
#
loop_
_entity_poly.entity_id
_entity_poly.type
_entity_poly.pdbx_seq_one_letter_code
_entity_poly.pdbx_strand_id
1 'polypeptide(L)'
;MLESVLKNRKETVFRILSIVLSSIFFAHIPLLLFLIYMGHHGFFSYDFFSDGLFGLKVFFFLTSIFVLITSLAIFWWVISLVEKWKKGTFKLWTFIGILLFNLLFLLIVVMSIPKNGDYFRVAYILAIGFFVSIHIAFLIHAKPSEQFRSLIGVIFIITFMSLHFREQASSVLAIGLKSYAVGGGIEVILKPKLKQNNNLAGNLLLTSPKHIYIKLDGAEEISTIDRSKVDVIQTKK
;
A
#
# COMPACT_ATOMS: atom_id res chain seq x y z
N MET A 1 25.66 -22.86 -31.81
CA MET A 1 24.91 -23.62 -30.78
C MET A 1 25.30 -23.23 -29.35
N LEU A 2 26.59 -23.07 -29.01
CA LEU A 2 27.01 -22.65 -27.67
C LEU A 2 26.57 -21.20 -27.33
N GLU A 3 26.67 -20.27 -28.27
CA GLU A 3 26.28 -18.86 -28.09
C GLU A 3 24.78 -18.68 -27.84
N SER A 4 23.92 -19.48 -28.50
CA SER A 4 22.47 -19.42 -28.28
C SER A 4 22.09 -19.96 -26.91
N VAL A 5 22.78 -21.00 -26.42
CA VAL A 5 22.60 -21.54 -25.06
C VAL A 5 23.06 -20.53 -24.00
N LEU A 6 24.21 -19.88 -24.19
CA LEU A 6 24.72 -18.86 -23.27
C LEU A 6 23.84 -17.60 -23.24
N LYS A 7 23.33 -17.17 -24.39
CA LYS A 7 22.38 -16.05 -24.50
C LYS A 7 21.07 -16.36 -23.74
N ASN A 8 20.54 -17.57 -23.90
CA ASN A 8 19.31 -17.99 -23.22
C ASN A 8 19.50 -18.07 -21.69
N ARG A 9 20.65 -18.57 -21.22
CA ARG A 9 20.98 -18.57 -19.78
C ARG A 9 21.05 -17.16 -19.19
N LYS A 10 21.75 -16.24 -19.87
CA LYS A 10 21.84 -14.83 -19.44
C LYS A 10 20.45 -14.20 -19.36
N GLU A 11 19.61 -14.42 -20.36
CA GLU A 11 18.25 -13.88 -20.38
C GLU A 11 17.42 -14.38 -19.19
N THR A 12 17.44 -15.67 -18.90
CA THR A 12 16.73 -16.26 -17.74
C THR A 12 17.21 -15.66 -16.41
N VAL A 13 18.53 -15.51 -16.24
CA VAL A 13 19.09 -14.88 -15.02
C VAL A 13 18.59 -13.45 -14.86
N PHE A 14 18.58 -12.66 -15.93
CA PHE A 14 18.05 -11.28 -15.88
C PHE A 14 16.55 -11.22 -15.61
N ARG A 15 15.76 -12.18 -16.12
CA ARG A 15 14.32 -12.29 -15.78
C ARG A 15 14.12 -12.55 -14.29
N ILE A 16 14.83 -13.54 -13.74
CA ILE A 16 14.77 -13.87 -12.31
C ILE A 16 15.16 -12.65 -11.48
N LEU A 17 16.27 -11.99 -11.84
CA LEU A 17 16.73 -10.79 -11.16
C LEU A 17 15.68 -9.67 -11.18
N SER A 18 15.06 -9.41 -12.34
CA SER A 18 14.01 -8.40 -12.46
C SER A 18 12.79 -8.72 -11.59
N ILE A 19 12.39 -10.00 -11.51
CA ILE A 19 11.29 -10.43 -10.64
C ILE A 19 11.66 -10.22 -9.17
N VAL A 20 12.86 -10.64 -8.75
CA VAL A 20 13.33 -10.47 -7.37
C VAL A 20 13.38 -8.99 -6.98
N LEU A 21 13.95 -8.13 -7.81
CA LEU A 21 14.00 -6.69 -7.53
C LEU A 21 12.61 -6.05 -7.50
N SER A 22 11.70 -6.49 -8.39
CA SER A 22 10.32 -6.01 -8.38
C SER A 22 9.61 -6.41 -7.09
N SER A 23 9.77 -7.66 -6.65
CA SER A 23 9.20 -8.15 -5.39
C SER A 23 9.74 -7.39 -4.18
N ILE A 24 11.05 -7.11 -4.16
CA ILE A 24 11.67 -6.28 -3.12
C ILE A 24 11.03 -4.89 -3.12
N PHE A 25 10.92 -4.23 -4.28
CA PHE A 25 10.30 -2.91 -4.36
C PHE A 25 8.85 -2.90 -3.86
N PHE A 26 8.01 -3.83 -4.34
CA PHE A 26 6.61 -3.89 -3.91
C PHE A 26 6.46 -4.14 -2.41
N ALA A 27 7.33 -4.97 -1.82
CA ALA A 27 7.37 -5.21 -0.38
C ALA A 27 7.73 -3.94 0.44
N HIS A 28 8.36 -2.94 -0.18
CA HIS A 28 8.74 -1.68 0.46
C HIS A 28 7.73 -0.54 0.22
N ILE A 29 6.73 -0.70 -0.64
CA ILE A 29 5.68 0.32 -0.83
C ILE A 29 4.98 0.67 0.50
N PRO A 30 4.57 -0.29 1.35
CA PRO A 30 3.92 0.03 2.62
C PRO A 30 4.84 0.82 3.55
N LEU A 31 6.15 0.57 3.52
CA LEU A 31 7.13 1.35 4.28
C LEU A 31 7.17 2.80 3.81
N LEU A 32 7.19 3.03 2.49
CA LEU A 32 7.12 4.39 1.92
C LEU A 32 5.84 5.11 2.36
N LEU A 33 4.68 4.44 2.24
CA LEU A 33 3.39 5.01 2.69
C LEU A 33 3.41 5.31 4.20
N PHE A 34 4.06 4.46 5.00
CA PHE A 34 4.22 4.65 6.43
C PHE A 34 5.10 5.86 6.80
N LEU A 35 6.20 6.06 6.09
CA LEU A 35 7.02 7.27 6.23
C LEU A 35 6.22 8.54 5.87
N ILE A 36 5.41 8.48 4.81
CA ILE A 36 4.57 9.60 4.40
C ILE A 36 3.48 9.87 5.43
N TYR A 37 2.85 8.84 6.00
CA TYR A 37 1.85 8.97 7.06
C TYR A 37 2.43 9.67 8.30
N MET A 38 3.59 9.23 8.77
CA MET A 38 4.32 9.86 9.87
C MET A 38 4.66 11.32 9.57
N GLY A 39 5.18 11.60 8.37
CA GLY A 39 5.51 12.95 7.94
C GLY A 39 4.28 13.85 7.75
N HIS A 40 3.15 13.30 7.31
CA HIS A 40 1.90 14.03 7.13
C HIS A 40 1.26 14.41 8.47
N HIS A 41 1.34 13.51 9.45
CA HIS A 41 0.82 13.78 10.79
C HIS A 41 1.81 14.53 11.68
N GLY A 42 3.12 14.52 11.39
CA GLY A 42 4.12 15.27 12.15
C GLY A 42 4.67 14.52 13.38
N PHE A 43 4.75 13.19 13.31
CA PHE A 43 5.39 12.37 14.34
C PHE A 43 6.36 11.36 13.74
N PHE A 44 7.26 10.80 14.55
CA PHE A 44 8.18 9.76 14.11
C PHE A 44 8.35 8.70 15.21
N SER A 45 8.04 7.44 14.90
CA SER A 45 8.08 6.33 15.87
C SER A 45 9.31 5.46 15.69
N TYR A 46 10.37 5.74 16.45
CA TYR A 46 11.62 4.97 16.43
C TYR A 46 11.44 3.53 16.91
N ASP A 47 10.63 3.34 17.96
CA ASP A 47 10.38 2.04 18.60
C ASP A 47 9.56 1.09 17.72
N PHE A 48 8.77 1.63 16.81
CA PHE A 48 8.07 0.83 15.81
C PHE A 48 9.03 0.16 14.82
N PHE A 49 10.16 0.81 14.50
CA PHE A 49 11.19 0.22 13.64
C PHE A 49 12.16 -0.70 14.37
N SER A 50 12.49 -0.42 15.64
CA SER A 50 13.42 -1.25 16.41
C SER A 50 12.75 -2.50 17.00
N ASP A 51 11.59 -2.31 17.63
CA ASP A 51 10.97 -3.33 18.49
C ASP A 51 9.66 -3.89 17.88
N GLY A 52 9.03 -3.14 16.97
CA GLY A 52 7.78 -3.52 16.29
C GLY A 52 7.96 -4.43 15.06
N LEU A 53 9.17 -4.93 14.81
CA LEU A 53 9.57 -5.55 13.54
C LEU A 53 8.66 -6.69 13.06
N PHE A 54 8.10 -7.51 13.96
CA PHE A 54 7.24 -8.62 13.55
C PHE A 54 5.88 -8.13 13.03
N GLY A 55 5.13 -7.39 13.83
CA GLY A 55 3.81 -6.87 13.45
C GLY A 55 3.90 -5.96 12.23
N LEU A 56 4.98 -5.18 12.14
CA LEU A 56 5.28 -4.33 10.99
C LEU A 56 5.46 -5.13 9.70
N LYS A 57 6.28 -6.19 9.75
CA LYS A 57 6.52 -7.07 8.59
C LYS A 57 5.23 -7.73 8.12
N VAL A 58 4.40 -8.22 9.04
CA VAL A 58 3.11 -8.83 8.70
C VAL A 58 2.16 -7.80 8.08
N PHE A 59 2.05 -6.62 8.68
CA PHE A 59 1.22 -5.54 8.16
C PHE A 59 1.65 -5.14 6.74
N PHE A 60 2.95 -4.87 6.53
CA PHE A 60 3.50 -4.53 5.22
C PHE A 60 3.31 -5.65 4.19
N PHE A 61 3.50 -6.90 4.59
CA PHE A 61 3.26 -8.03 3.71
C PHE A 61 1.80 -8.09 3.24
N LEU A 62 0.85 -7.96 4.18
CA LEU A 62 -0.59 -7.98 3.86
C LEU A 62 -1.01 -6.78 3.02
N THR A 63 -0.50 -5.58 3.30
CA THR A 63 -0.74 -4.41 2.45
C THR A 63 -0.21 -4.61 1.04
N SER A 64 0.97 -5.23 0.89
CA SER A 64 1.56 -5.51 -0.43
C SER A 64 0.70 -6.51 -1.21
N ILE A 65 0.23 -7.59 -0.56
CA ILE A 65 -0.70 -8.55 -1.17
C ILE A 65 -2.00 -7.88 -1.57
N PHE A 66 -2.56 -7.05 -0.69
CA PHE A 66 -3.79 -6.33 -0.96
C PHE A 66 -3.66 -5.45 -2.21
N VAL A 67 -2.59 -4.65 -2.31
CA VAL A 67 -2.31 -3.84 -3.49
C VAL A 67 -2.21 -4.71 -4.74
N LEU A 68 -1.49 -5.83 -4.71
CA LEU A 68 -1.35 -6.72 -5.86
C LEU A 68 -2.70 -7.34 -6.28
N ILE A 69 -3.46 -7.88 -5.34
CA ILE A 69 -4.77 -8.49 -5.62
C ILE A 69 -5.73 -7.45 -6.19
N THR A 70 -5.83 -6.27 -5.57
CA THR A 70 -6.71 -5.20 -6.05
C THR A 70 -6.29 -4.71 -7.43
N SER A 71 -4.98 -4.56 -7.68
CA SER A 71 -4.45 -4.18 -8.99
C SER A 71 -4.85 -5.17 -10.07
N LEU A 72 -4.69 -6.47 -9.79
CA LEU A 72 -5.05 -7.53 -10.71
C LEU A 72 -6.56 -7.65 -10.89
N ALA A 73 -7.36 -7.54 -9.83
CA ALA A 73 -8.81 -7.67 -9.90
C ALA A 73 -9.50 -6.57 -10.72
N ILE A 74 -8.90 -5.37 -10.79
CA ILE A 74 -9.46 -4.21 -11.49
C ILE A 74 -8.81 -4.00 -12.87
N PHE A 75 -7.53 -4.32 -13.01
CA PHE A 75 -6.74 -4.00 -14.20
C PHE A 75 -6.15 -5.22 -14.90
N TRP A 76 -6.72 -6.42 -14.73
CA TRP A 76 -6.22 -7.61 -15.45
C TRP A 76 -6.25 -7.41 -16.97
N TRP A 77 -7.24 -6.68 -17.49
CA TRP A 77 -7.34 -6.37 -18.92
C TRP A 77 -6.09 -5.68 -19.48
N VAL A 78 -5.35 -4.93 -18.65
CA VAL A 78 -4.08 -4.29 -19.04
C VAL A 78 -3.03 -5.34 -19.42
N ILE A 79 -2.99 -6.46 -18.70
CA ILE A 79 -2.06 -7.57 -18.99
C ILE A 79 -2.33 -8.12 -20.39
N SER A 80 -3.61 -8.36 -20.72
CA SER A 80 -4.02 -8.83 -22.05
C SER A 80 -3.72 -7.83 -23.18
N LEU A 81 -3.78 -6.53 -22.92
CA LEU A 81 -3.40 -5.52 -23.92
C LEU A 81 -1.89 -5.50 -24.17
N VAL A 82 -1.08 -5.59 -23.12
CA VAL A 82 0.38 -5.67 -23.26
C VAL A 82 0.79 -6.98 -23.93
N GLU A 83 0.08 -8.09 -23.66
CA GLU A 83 0.26 -9.34 -24.40
C GLU A 83 0.07 -9.14 -25.90
N LYS A 84 -1.04 -8.52 -26.32
CA LYS A 84 -1.30 -8.19 -27.73
C LYS A 84 -0.18 -7.34 -28.31
N TRP A 85 0.27 -6.32 -27.58
CA TRP A 85 1.31 -5.42 -28.05
C TRP A 85 2.69 -6.09 -28.18
N LYS A 86 3.06 -6.97 -27.25
CA LYS A 86 4.40 -7.59 -27.20
C LYS A 86 4.51 -8.90 -27.99
N LYS A 87 3.45 -9.71 -28.00
CA LYS A 87 3.46 -11.04 -28.64
C LYS A 87 2.63 -11.09 -29.92
N GLY A 88 1.79 -10.09 -30.20
CA GLY A 88 0.86 -10.10 -31.33
C GLY A 88 -0.29 -11.10 -31.17
N THR A 89 -0.32 -11.89 -30.10
CA THR A 89 -1.35 -12.88 -29.81
C THR A 89 -2.50 -12.21 -29.05
N PHE A 90 -3.73 -12.34 -29.55
CA PHE A 90 -4.90 -11.77 -28.89
C PHE A 90 -6.12 -12.65 -29.07
N LYS A 91 -6.61 -13.22 -27.97
CA LYS A 91 -7.87 -13.97 -27.94
C LYS A 91 -8.99 -13.02 -27.56
N LEU A 92 -9.72 -12.51 -28.55
CA LEU A 92 -10.77 -11.50 -28.36
C LEU A 92 -11.80 -11.93 -27.30
N TRP A 93 -12.26 -13.18 -27.34
CA TRP A 93 -13.24 -13.69 -26.37
C TRP A 93 -12.70 -13.74 -24.94
N THR A 94 -11.44 -14.14 -24.77
CA THR A 94 -10.78 -14.11 -23.46
C THR A 94 -10.64 -12.68 -22.95
N PHE A 95 -10.28 -11.74 -23.82
CA PHE A 95 -10.20 -10.32 -23.47
C PHE A 95 -11.55 -9.74 -23.05
N ILE A 96 -12.64 -10.02 -23.79
CA ILE A 96 -13.99 -9.58 -23.43
C ILE A 96 -14.41 -10.14 -22.08
N GLY A 97 -14.18 -11.45 -21.84
CA GLY A 97 -14.48 -12.07 -20.54
C GLY A 97 -13.73 -11.43 -19.38
N ILE A 98 -12.42 -11.17 -19.56
CA ILE A 98 -11.59 -10.46 -18.59
C ILE A 98 -12.12 -9.04 -18.37
N LEU A 99 -12.45 -8.30 -19.44
CA LEU A 99 -12.93 -6.93 -19.35
C LEU A 99 -14.25 -6.85 -18.55
N LEU A 100 -15.20 -7.74 -18.84
CA LEU A 100 -16.48 -7.83 -18.11
C LEU A 100 -16.28 -8.17 -16.63
N PHE A 101 -15.36 -9.09 -16.32
CA PHE A 101 -15.01 -9.44 -14.95
C PHE A 101 -14.41 -8.24 -14.20
N ASN A 102 -13.46 -7.51 -14.80
CA ASN A 102 -12.90 -6.31 -14.18
C ASN A 102 -13.95 -5.20 -14.03
N LEU A 103 -14.87 -5.05 -14.99
CA LEU A 103 -15.94 -4.06 -14.92
C LEU A 103 -16.88 -4.33 -13.74
N LEU A 104 -17.18 -5.61 -13.46
CA LEU A 104 -17.93 -6.01 -12.27
C LEU A 104 -17.20 -5.58 -10.98
N PHE A 105 -15.90 -5.84 -10.89
CA PHE A 105 -15.09 -5.43 -9.74
C PHE A 105 -15.03 -3.91 -9.58
N LEU A 106 -14.84 -3.18 -10.68
CA LEU A 106 -14.86 -1.72 -10.65
C LEU A 106 -16.22 -1.19 -10.16
N LEU A 107 -17.31 -1.79 -10.60
CA LEU A 107 -18.65 -1.44 -10.18
C LEU A 107 -18.87 -1.74 -8.69
N ILE A 108 -18.37 -2.87 -8.17
CA ILE A 108 -18.37 -3.17 -6.72
C ILE A 108 -17.60 -2.09 -5.96
N VAL A 109 -16.40 -1.71 -6.43
CA VAL A 109 -15.58 -0.67 -5.78
C VAL A 109 -16.32 0.65 -5.75
N VAL A 110 -16.87 1.10 -6.89
CA VAL A 110 -17.62 2.37 -6.99
C VAL A 110 -18.85 2.38 -6.10
N MET A 111 -19.63 1.29 -6.05
CA MET A 111 -20.81 1.18 -5.19
C MET A 111 -20.45 1.07 -3.70
N SER A 112 -19.23 0.66 -3.37
CA SER A 112 -18.72 0.61 -1.99
C SER A 112 -18.22 1.96 -1.50
N ILE A 113 -18.14 2.99 -2.35
CA ILE A 113 -17.76 4.35 -1.95
C ILE A 113 -18.97 4.99 -1.25
N PRO A 114 -18.85 5.39 0.04
CA PRO A 114 -19.91 6.12 0.72
C PRO A 114 -20.26 7.44 0.00
N LYS A 115 -21.49 7.96 0.14
CA LYS A 115 -21.91 9.22 -0.50
C LYS A 115 -21.03 10.44 -0.17
N ASN A 116 -20.41 10.45 1.01
CA ASN A 116 -19.44 11.46 1.45
C ASN A 116 -18.00 10.94 1.37
N GLY A 117 -17.75 9.94 0.53
CA GLY A 117 -16.48 9.26 0.41
C GLY A 117 -15.43 10.12 -0.30
N ASP A 118 -14.18 9.92 0.10
CA ASP A 118 -13.04 10.56 -0.54
C ASP A 118 -12.74 9.89 -1.90
N TYR A 119 -13.33 10.44 -2.97
CA TYR A 119 -13.12 9.99 -4.34
C TYR A 119 -11.66 10.13 -4.80
N PHE A 120 -10.90 11.10 -4.27
CA PHE A 120 -9.50 11.30 -4.62
C PHE A 120 -8.63 10.17 -4.07
N ARG A 121 -8.91 9.69 -2.85
CA ARG A 121 -8.25 8.50 -2.30
C ARG A 121 -8.52 7.25 -3.14
N VAL A 122 -9.76 7.06 -3.61
CA VAL A 122 -10.07 5.91 -4.48
C VAL A 122 -9.34 6.03 -5.81
N ALA A 123 -9.37 7.22 -6.43
CA ALA A 123 -8.62 7.48 -7.66
C ALA A 123 -7.11 7.22 -7.50
N TYR A 124 -6.54 7.59 -6.34
CA TYR A 124 -5.15 7.31 -6.00
C TYR A 124 -4.84 5.81 -5.93
N ILE A 125 -5.68 5.01 -5.24
CA ILE A 125 -5.52 3.54 -5.18
C ILE A 125 -5.63 2.94 -6.58
N LEU A 126 -6.61 3.38 -7.38
CA LEU A 126 -6.80 2.91 -8.76
C LEU A 126 -5.59 3.25 -9.64
N ALA A 127 -5.03 4.45 -9.51
CA ALA A 127 -3.86 4.86 -10.26
C ALA A 127 -2.62 4.03 -9.91
N ILE A 128 -2.34 3.81 -8.62
CA ILE A 128 -1.27 2.90 -8.20
C ILE A 128 -1.50 1.52 -8.81
N GLY A 129 -2.72 0.98 -8.65
CA GLY A 129 -3.02 -0.36 -9.13
C GLY A 129 -2.89 -0.52 -10.64
N PHE A 130 -3.23 0.52 -11.40
CA PHE A 130 -3.03 0.57 -12.84
C PHE A 130 -1.55 0.46 -13.21
N PHE A 131 -0.67 1.25 -12.58
CA PHE A 131 0.77 1.19 -12.85
C PHE A 131 1.41 -0.12 -12.40
N VAL A 132 0.96 -0.67 -11.27
CA VAL A 132 1.38 -2.02 -10.82
C VAL A 132 0.99 -3.06 -11.87
N SER A 133 -0.23 -3.03 -12.39
CA SER A 133 -0.69 -3.98 -13.42
C SER A 133 0.04 -3.83 -14.75
N ILE A 134 0.40 -2.61 -15.17
CA ILE A 134 1.30 -2.39 -16.30
C ILE A 134 2.64 -3.09 -16.05
N HIS A 135 3.26 -2.87 -14.89
CA HIS A 135 4.56 -3.46 -14.61
C HIS A 135 4.51 -4.99 -14.54
N ILE A 136 3.46 -5.57 -13.93
CA ILE A 136 3.23 -7.02 -13.94
C ILE A 136 3.11 -7.54 -15.37
N ALA A 137 2.39 -6.84 -16.24
CA ALA A 137 2.28 -7.21 -17.64
C ALA A 137 3.64 -7.25 -18.35
N PHE A 138 4.52 -6.29 -18.06
CA PHE A 138 5.90 -6.29 -18.56
C PHE A 138 6.72 -7.47 -17.99
N LEU A 139 6.58 -7.79 -16.69
CA LEU A 139 7.25 -8.95 -16.10
C LEU A 139 6.87 -10.27 -16.80
N ILE A 140 5.62 -10.41 -17.23
CA ILE A 140 5.13 -11.64 -17.89
C ILE A 140 5.52 -11.68 -19.38
N HIS A 141 5.32 -10.58 -20.11
CA HIS A 141 5.35 -10.60 -21.59
C HIS A 141 6.57 -9.92 -22.22
N ALA A 142 7.29 -9.04 -21.51
CA ALA A 142 8.36 -8.24 -22.08
C ALA A 142 9.73 -8.92 -22.01
N LYS A 143 10.72 -8.33 -22.70
CA LYS A 143 12.14 -8.72 -22.61
C LYS A 143 12.76 -8.15 -21.33
N PRO A 144 13.84 -8.75 -20.77
CA PRO A 144 14.39 -8.31 -19.48
C PRO A 144 14.76 -6.82 -19.43
N SER A 145 15.34 -6.27 -20.51
CA SER A 145 15.69 -4.85 -20.58
C SER A 145 14.47 -3.93 -20.39
N GLU A 146 13.31 -4.34 -20.89
CA GLU A 146 12.05 -3.61 -20.75
C GLU A 146 11.45 -3.77 -19.35
N GLN A 147 11.63 -4.94 -18.72
CA GLN A 147 11.22 -5.19 -17.33
C GLN A 147 11.95 -4.28 -16.34
N PHE A 148 13.26 -4.06 -16.53
CA PHE A 148 14.02 -3.10 -15.71
C PHE A 148 13.56 -1.65 -15.95
N ARG A 149 13.28 -1.27 -17.20
CA ARG A 149 12.77 0.07 -17.52
C ARG A 149 11.39 0.30 -16.91
N SER A 150 10.49 -0.68 -17.00
CA SER A 150 9.19 -0.59 -16.36
C SER A 150 9.30 -0.56 -14.84
N LEU A 151 10.27 -1.30 -14.25
CA LEU A 151 10.54 -1.25 -12.81
C LEU A 151 10.98 0.17 -12.38
N ILE A 152 11.93 0.78 -13.07
CA ILE A 152 12.37 2.16 -12.78
C ILE A 152 11.20 3.13 -12.94
N GLY A 153 10.40 2.96 -14.00
CA GLY A 153 9.21 3.79 -14.25
C GLY A 153 8.19 3.70 -13.12
N VAL A 154 7.85 2.48 -12.67
CA VAL A 154 6.87 2.29 -11.59
C VAL A 154 7.42 2.78 -10.24
N ILE A 155 8.71 2.61 -9.97
CA ILE A 155 9.38 3.18 -8.78
C ILE A 155 9.21 4.70 -8.77
N PHE A 156 9.57 5.35 -9.88
CA PHE A 156 9.49 6.80 -10.00
C PHE A 156 8.05 7.30 -9.85
N ILE A 157 7.11 6.70 -10.59
CA ILE A 157 5.71 7.12 -10.59
C ILE A 157 5.07 6.93 -9.22
N ILE A 158 5.21 5.76 -8.59
CA ILE A 158 4.61 5.50 -7.27
C ILE A 158 5.23 6.42 -6.23
N THR A 159 6.54 6.62 -6.25
CA THR A 159 7.22 7.52 -5.31
C THR A 159 6.75 8.96 -5.50
N PHE A 160 6.74 9.45 -6.74
CA PHE A 160 6.28 10.79 -7.08
C PHE A 160 4.83 11.02 -6.65
N MET A 161 3.93 10.09 -7.00
CA MET A 161 2.53 10.16 -6.61
C MET A 161 2.37 10.17 -5.10
N SER A 162 3.08 9.29 -4.37
CA SER A 162 2.97 9.22 -2.92
C SER A 162 3.47 10.50 -2.24
N LEU A 163 4.54 11.11 -2.75
CA LEU A 163 5.11 12.34 -2.20
C LEU A 163 4.32 13.60 -2.55
N HIS A 164 3.63 13.63 -3.68
CA HIS A 164 2.81 14.77 -4.11
C HIS A 164 1.39 14.70 -3.52
N PHE A 165 0.78 13.51 -3.51
CA PHE A 165 -0.55 13.24 -2.96
C PHE A 165 -0.45 12.67 -1.54
N ARG A 166 0.22 13.40 -0.65
CA ARG A 166 0.57 12.90 0.71
C ARG A 166 -0.65 12.56 1.54
N GLU A 167 -1.73 13.33 1.42
CA GLU A 167 -2.98 13.10 2.13
C GLU A 167 -3.64 11.78 1.69
N GLN A 168 -3.68 11.52 0.38
CA GLN A 168 -4.21 10.28 -0.18
C GLN A 168 -3.32 9.10 0.20
N ALA A 169 -2.00 9.23 0.09
CA ALA A 169 -1.05 8.21 0.52
C ALA A 169 -1.18 7.86 2.02
N SER A 170 -1.27 8.89 2.86
CA SER A 170 -1.46 8.79 4.31
C SER A 170 -2.79 8.09 4.63
N SER A 171 -3.88 8.53 4.01
CA SER A 171 -5.21 7.98 4.26
C SER A 171 -5.37 6.53 3.82
N VAL A 172 -4.70 6.08 2.75
CA VAL A 172 -4.67 4.66 2.34
C VAL A 172 -4.04 3.82 3.43
N LEU A 173 -2.90 4.24 3.97
CA LEU A 173 -2.26 3.54 5.07
C LEU A 173 -3.11 3.55 6.34
N ALA A 174 -3.75 4.69 6.63
CA ALA A 174 -4.63 4.86 7.77
C ALA A 174 -5.77 3.83 7.77
N ILE A 175 -6.35 3.47 6.61
CA ILE A 175 -7.35 2.40 6.51
C ILE A 175 -6.79 1.08 7.06
N GLY A 176 -5.56 0.73 6.68
CA GLY A 176 -4.89 -0.45 7.21
C GLY A 176 -4.73 -0.38 8.72
N LEU A 177 -4.17 0.72 9.24
CA LEU A 177 -3.96 0.91 10.69
C LEU A 177 -5.28 0.86 11.48
N LYS A 178 -6.36 1.43 10.94
CA LYS A 178 -7.72 1.36 11.51
C LYS A 178 -8.22 -0.08 11.56
N SER A 179 -8.02 -0.85 10.48
CA SER A 179 -8.46 -2.25 10.40
C SER A 179 -7.78 -3.15 11.44
N TYR A 180 -6.54 -2.85 11.83
CA TYR A 180 -5.84 -3.56 12.91
C TYR A 180 -6.04 -2.91 14.28
N ALA A 181 -6.84 -1.84 14.36
CA ALA A 181 -7.13 -1.10 15.58
C ALA A 181 -5.86 -0.57 16.30
N VAL A 182 -4.80 -0.32 15.53
CA VAL A 182 -3.49 0.17 16.01
C VAL A 182 -3.24 1.64 15.66
N GLY A 183 -4.20 2.33 15.04
CA GLY A 183 -4.06 3.74 14.69
C GLY A 183 -4.90 4.16 13.50
N GLY A 184 -4.38 5.11 12.72
CA GLY A 184 -5.06 5.64 11.53
C GLY A 184 -6.09 6.74 11.84
N GLY A 185 -6.12 7.28 13.07
CA GLY A 185 -7.11 8.27 13.51
C GLY A 185 -8.41 7.61 13.95
N ILE A 186 -8.33 6.58 14.79
CA ILE A 186 -9.49 6.06 15.53
C ILE A 186 -9.69 6.88 16.80
N GLU A 187 -10.93 7.20 17.13
CA GLU A 187 -11.27 7.88 18.38
C GLU A 187 -11.06 6.92 19.55
N VAL A 188 -10.25 7.34 20.52
CA VAL A 188 -9.93 6.56 21.72
C VAL A 188 -10.02 7.41 22.97
N ILE A 189 -10.29 6.74 24.08
CA ILE A 189 -10.17 7.29 25.42
C ILE A 189 -9.02 6.57 26.12
N LEU A 190 -8.01 7.34 26.53
CA LEU A 190 -6.90 6.84 27.33
C LEU A 190 -7.26 6.99 28.81
N LYS A 191 -7.20 5.86 29.53
CA LYS A 191 -7.35 5.84 30.99
C LYS A 191 -5.98 5.69 31.65
N PRO A 192 -5.53 6.67 32.46
CA PRO A 192 -4.32 6.52 33.26
C PRO A 192 -4.44 5.32 34.22
N LYS A 193 -3.38 4.49 34.30
CA LYS A 193 -3.33 3.36 35.25
C LYS A 193 -3.11 3.81 36.69
N LEU A 194 -2.48 4.96 36.87
CA LEU A 194 -2.31 5.62 38.16
C LEU A 194 -3.43 6.66 38.32
N LYS A 195 -3.99 6.77 39.53
CA LYS A 195 -5.22 7.49 39.95
C LYS A 195 -5.35 9.00 39.60
N GLN A 196 -4.93 9.44 38.41
CA GLN A 196 -5.33 10.72 37.84
C GLN A 196 -6.64 10.52 37.08
N ASN A 197 -7.69 11.16 37.57
CA ASN A 197 -9.09 10.92 37.20
C ASN A 197 -9.52 11.58 35.88
N ASN A 198 -8.56 12.01 35.06
CA ASN A 198 -8.85 12.72 33.81
C ASN A 198 -8.59 11.75 32.65
N ASN A 199 -9.67 11.25 32.10
CA ASN A 199 -9.65 10.52 30.83
C ASN A 199 -9.17 11.48 29.74
N LEU A 200 -8.22 11.03 28.92
CA LEU A 200 -7.76 11.79 27.77
C LEU A 200 -8.44 11.24 26.52
N ALA A 201 -9.27 12.05 25.87
CA ALA A 201 -9.92 11.69 24.62
C ALA A 201 -9.15 12.29 23.43
N GLY A 202 -9.13 11.57 22.32
CA GLY A 202 -8.53 12.06 21.09
C GLY A 202 -8.44 11.01 19.99
N ASN A 203 -7.76 11.40 18.91
CA ASN A 203 -7.56 10.57 17.72
C ASN A 203 -6.23 9.83 17.80
N LEU A 204 -6.29 8.50 17.94
CA LEU A 204 -5.13 7.63 17.94
C LEU A 204 -4.51 7.55 16.55
N LEU A 205 -3.31 8.10 16.40
CA LEU A 205 -2.56 8.07 15.16
C LEU A 205 -1.80 6.76 15.00
N LEU A 206 -1.13 6.30 16.06
CA LEU A 206 -0.37 5.05 16.04
C LEU A 206 -0.16 4.53 17.47
N THR A 207 -0.31 3.23 17.65
CA THR A 207 0.18 2.48 18.81
C THR A 207 1.41 1.68 18.40
N SER A 208 2.51 1.94 19.08
CA SER A 208 3.79 1.25 18.93
C SER A 208 4.06 0.39 20.18
N PRO A 209 5.15 -0.41 20.22
CA PRO A 209 5.46 -1.23 21.39
C PRO A 209 5.61 -0.43 22.69
N LYS A 210 6.25 0.75 22.65
CA LYS A 210 6.51 1.57 23.84
C LYS A 210 5.65 2.82 23.91
N HIS A 211 5.22 3.38 22.77
CA HIS A 211 4.52 4.66 22.75
C HIS A 211 3.14 4.61 22.09
N ILE A 212 2.29 5.55 22.49
CA ILE A 212 1.01 5.88 21.88
C ILE A 212 1.12 7.30 21.35
N TYR A 213 0.88 7.46 20.05
CA TYR A 213 0.84 8.76 19.37
C TYR A 213 -0.62 9.13 19.18
N ILE A 214 -1.06 10.21 19.84
CA ILE A 214 -2.45 10.64 19.86
C ILE A 214 -2.53 12.15 19.62
N LYS A 215 -3.54 12.58 18.85
CA LYS A 215 -3.94 13.99 18.79
C LYS A 215 -5.10 14.19 19.76
N LEU A 216 -4.84 14.87 20.88
CA LEU A 216 -5.84 15.13 21.91
C LEU A 216 -6.90 16.13 21.41
N ASP A 217 -8.12 16.01 21.93
CA ASP A 217 -9.20 16.94 21.59
C ASP A 217 -8.85 18.36 22.05
N GLY A 218 -8.93 19.32 21.12
CA GLY A 218 -8.55 20.72 21.38
C GLY A 218 -7.05 21.01 21.34
N ALA A 219 -6.19 20.00 21.14
CA ALA A 219 -4.76 20.19 20.95
C ALA A 219 -4.39 20.28 19.45
N GLU A 220 -3.54 21.24 19.11
CA GLU A 220 -2.97 21.34 17.76
C GLU A 220 -1.83 20.35 17.54
N GLU A 221 -1.07 20.06 18.60
CA GLU A 221 0.12 19.20 18.58
C GLU A 221 -0.19 17.72 18.92
N ILE A 222 0.70 16.83 18.46
CA ILE A 222 0.64 15.41 18.79
C ILE A 222 1.24 15.17 20.16
N SER A 223 0.50 14.45 21.00
CA SER A 223 1.00 13.94 22.27
C SER A 223 1.57 12.54 22.11
N THR A 224 2.75 12.33 22.69
CA THR A 224 3.39 11.02 22.79
C THR A 224 3.28 10.54 24.23
N ILE A 225 2.63 9.39 24.44
CA ILE A 225 2.34 8.84 25.77
C ILE A 225 2.99 7.46 25.88
N ASP A 226 3.63 7.20 27.02
CA ASP A 226 4.18 5.87 27.33
C ASP A 226 3.04 4.86 27.51
N ARG A 227 3.07 3.80 26.71
CA ARG A 227 2.03 2.76 26.70
C ARG A 227 1.91 2.02 28.03
N SER A 228 2.97 1.97 28.83
CA SER A 228 2.93 1.33 30.14
C SER A 228 2.04 2.07 31.14
N LYS A 229 1.77 3.36 30.92
CA LYS A 229 1.09 4.25 31.88
C LYS A 229 -0.41 4.37 31.66
N VAL A 230 -0.93 3.90 30.51
CA VAL A 230 -2.33 4.09 30.12
C VAL A 230 -2.92 2.80 29.56
N ASP A 231 -4.22 2.62 29.76
CA ASP A 231 -5.03 1.65 29.03
C ASP A 231 -5.80 2.35 27.91
N VAL A 232 -5.77 1.77 26.71
CA VAL A 232 -6.45 2.31 25.52
C VAL A 232 -7.85 1.71 25.44
N ILE A 233 -8.88 2.54 25.53
CA ILE A 233 -10.27 2.12 25.33
C ILE A 233 -10.75 2.71 24.01
N GLN A 234 -11.09 1.84 23.08
CA GLN A 234 -11.68 2.26 21.81
C GLN A 234 -13.16 2.59 22.03
N THR A 235 -13.53 3.83 21.70
CA THR A 235 -14.94 4.19 21.54
C THR A 235 -15.44 3.54 20.26
N LYS A 236 -16.30 2.52 20.39
CA LYS A 236 -16.99 1.93 19.24
C LYS A 236 -17.78 3.03 18.53
N LYS A 237 -17.46 3.27 17.25
CA LYS A 237 -18.41 3.81 16.28
C LYS A 237 -19.01 2.65 15.51
#